data_AF-A0A2P5VYA4-F1
#
_entry.id   AF-A0A2P5VYA4-F1
#
_cell.length_a   1.000
_cell.length_b   1.000
_cell.length_c   1.000
_cell.angle_alpha   90.00
_cell.angle_beta   90.00
_cell.angle_gamma   90.00
#
_symmetry.space_group_name_H-M   'P 1'
#
loop_
_entity.id
_entity.type
_entity.pdbx_description
1 polymer ?
#
loop_
_entity_poly.entity_id
_entity_poly.type
_entity_poly.pdbx_seq_one_letter_code
_entity_poly.pdbx_strand_id
1 'polypeptide(L)'
;MSDKLIESLIRKREWSLHTLPSLTHLDISFSEVEMECFPDEHLLPSSLETLRICHLPNLKSLEYKGFQHLTSLCDLDIESCPKLQSMPPNMLPPSLSRLCFRECPLLEVRCEKEKGKDWANISHIPVIEIGDEIMI
;
A
#
# COMPACT_ATOMS: atom_id res chain seq x y z
N MET A 1 21.11 6.85 -3.91
CA MET A 1 21.15 8.33 -3.99
C MET A 1 19.75 8.94 -3.85
N SER A 2 18.70 8.16 -4.11
CA SER A 2 17.28 8.47 -3.89
C SER A 2 16.86 8.53 -2.41
N ASP A 3 17.51 7.76 -1.55
CA ASP A 3 16.92 7.36 -0.26
C ASP A 3 16.82 8.55 0.72
N LYS A 4 17.83 9.41 0.77
CA LYS A 4 17.83 10.61 1.62
C LYS A 4 16.78 11.66 1.24
N LEU A 5 16.43 11.74 -0.05
CA LEU A 5 15.39 12.65 -0.54
C LEU A 5 14.02 12.12 -0.13
N ILE A 6 13.79 10.82 -0.31
CA ILE A 6 12.58 10.13 0.10
C ILE A 6 12.41 10.25 1.63
N GLU A 7 13.47 9.99 2.41
CA GLU A 7 13.49 10.18 3.87
C GLU A 7 13.09 11.60 4.30
N SER A 8 13.59 12.63 3.60
CA SER A 8 13.29 14.02 3.91
C SER A 8 11.83 14.39 3.60
N LEU A 9 11.30 13.92 2.47
CA LEU A 9 9.90 14.11 2.07
C LEU A 9 8.94 13.45 3.07
N ILE A 10 9.33 12.29 3.62
CA ILE A 10 8.52 11.54 4.59
C ILE A 10 8.56 12.13 5.99
N ARG A 11 9.75 12.52 6.48
CA ARG A 11 9.87 13.22 7.77
C ARG A 11 9.03 14.49 7.80
N LYS A 12 8.88 15.16 6.66
CA LYS A 12 8.07 16.38 6.52
C LYS A 12 6.60 16.12 6.15
N ARG A 13 6.22 14.87 5.84
CA ARG A 13 4.92 14.50 5.25
C ARG A 13 4.60 15.27 3.95
N GLU A 14 5.63 15.70 3.23
CA GLU A 14 5.52 16.48 1.99
C GLU A 14 5.84 15.58 0.80
N TRP A 15 4.95 14.67 0.47
CA TRP A 15 5.13 13.78 -0.69
C TRP A 15 4.53 14.44 -1.92
N SER A 16 5.02 15.61 -2.35
CA SER A 16 4.45 16.35 -3.49
C SER A 16 4.66 15.65 -4.86
N LEU A 17 4.57 14.31 -4.91
CA LEU A 17 4.73 13.44 -6.06
C LEU A 17 3.55 13.53 -7.03
N HIS A 18 2.39 14.06 -6.60
CA HIS A 18 1.29 14.42 -7.51
C HIS A 18 1.73 15.39 -8.63
N THR A 19 2.85 16.09 -8.44
CA THR A 19 3.47 16.97 -9.45
C THR A 19 4.28 16.22 -10.52
N LEU A 20 4.42 14.89 -10.40
CA LEU A 20 5.18 14.03 -11.30
C LEU A 20 4.22 13.21 -12.18
N PRO A 21 3.69 13.78 -13.28
CA PRO A 21 2.63 13.13 -14.07
C PRO A 21 3.09 11.85 -14.78
N SER A 22 4.39 11.62 -14.93
CA SER A 22 4.96 10.42 -15.56
C SER A 22 5.37 9.33 -14.57
N LEU A 23 5.15 9.52 -13.26
CA LEU A 23 5.53 8.53 -12.26
C LEU A 23 4.53 7.38 -12.25
N THR A 24 4.92 6.25 -12.83
CA THR A 24 4.10 5.04 -12.90
C THR A 24 4.47 4.00 -11.84
N HIS A 25 5.68 4.05 -11.29
CA HIS A 25 6.17 3.09 -10.31
C HIS A 25 6.74 3.84 -9.11
N LEU A 26 6.30 3.45 -7.91
CA LEU A 26 6.78 4.01 -6.66
C LEU A 26 7.06 2.88 -5.68
N ASP A 27 8.26 2.90 -5.12
CA ASP A 27 8.70 2.01 -4.06
C ASP A 27 8.95 2.81 -2.78
N ILE A 28 8.34 2.36 -1.69
CA ILE A 28 8.34 3.00 -0.39
C ILE A 28 8.92 1.99 0.60
N SER A 29 10.25 2.03 0.77
CA SER A 29 10.97 1.16 1.70
C SER A 29 11.74 1.98 2.74
N PHE A 30 11.46 1.83 4.06
CA PHE A 30 12.17 2.59 5.11
C PHE A 30 12.67 1.71 6.25
N SER A 31 13.98 1.69 6.48
CA SER A 31 14.55 1.00 7.63
C SER A 31 14.61 1.84 8.91
N GLU A 32 14.49 3.18 8.84
CA GLU A 32 14.88 4.06 9.97
C GLU A 32 13.83 5.08 10.45
N VAL A 33 12.69 5.26 9.76
CA VAL A 33 11.68 6.26 10.13
C VAL A 33 10.44 5.62 10.74
N GLU A 34 10.01 6.12 11.91
CA GLU A 34 8.79 5.70 12.59
C GLU A 34 7.53 6.27 11.90
N MET A 35 7.21 5.77 10.70
CA MET A 35 5.95 6.10 10.05
C MET A 35 4.83 5.23 10.62
N GLU A 36 3.95 5.82 11.43
CA GLU A 36 2.79 5.10 11.99
C GLU A 36 1.57 5.09 11.08
N CYS A 37 1.42 6.12 10.25
CA CYS A 37 0.31 6.25 9.30
C CYS A 37 0.87 6.65 7.93
N PHE A 38 0.28 6.08 6.88
CA PHE A 38 0.50 6.54 5.51
C PHE A 38 -0.01 7.99 5.35
N PRO A 39 0.58 8.81 4.47
CA PRO A 39 0.25 10.23 4.39
C PRO A 39 -1.01 10.53 3.56
N ASP A 40 -1.43 11.80 3.58
CA ASP A 40 -2.73 12.31 3.08
C ASP A 40 -3.03 12.00 1.60
N GLU A 41 -4.34 11.95 1.31
CA GLU A 41 -4.89 11.93 -0.06
C GLU A 41 -4.25 13.04 -0.93
N HIS A 42 -4.01 12.74 -2.22
CA HIS A 42 -3.43 13.65 -3.23
C HIS A 42 -1.92 13.88 -3.16
N LEU A 43 -1.19 13.07 -2.40
CA LEU A 43 0.26 13.09 -2.43
C LEU A 43 0.82 12.24 -3.57
N LEU A 44 0.13 11.16 -3.92
CA LEU A 44 0.52 10.27 -5.00
C LEU A 44 -0.14 10.67 -6.33
N PRO A 45 0.56 10.55 -7.47
CA PRO A 45 0.01 10.88 -8.77
C PRO A 45 -0.97 9.79 -9.23
N SER A 46 -2.05 10.18 -9.91
CA SER A 46 -3.05 9.25 -10.45
C SER A 46 -2.53 8.38 -11.60
N SER A 47 -1.36 8.73 -12.18
CA SER A 47 -0.64 7.93 -13.18
C SER A 47 0.13 6.75 -12.58
N LEU A 48 0.14 6.60 -11.26
CA LEU A 48 0.82 5.49 -10.60
C LEU A 48 0.13 4.17 -10.95
N GLU A 49 0.89 3.23 -11.51
CA GLU A 49 0.47 1.88 -11.92
C GLU A 49 0.90 0.83 -10.88
N THR A 50 2.08 1.02 -10.28
CA THR A 50 2.64 0.10 -9.27
C THR A 50 3.04 0.88 -8.01
N LEU A 51 2.57 0.39 -6.87
CA LEU A 51 2.95 0.88 -5.54
C LEU A 51 3.50 -0.28 -4.70
N ARG A 52 4.75 -0.15 -4.26
CA ARG A 52 5.37 -1.06 -3.28
C ARG A 52 5.56 -0.37 -1.95
N ILE A 53 5.18 -1.04 -0.86
CA ILE A 53 5.30 -0.56 0.51
C ILE A 53 6.03 -1.64 1.31
N CYS A 54 7.33 -1.45 1.56
CA CYS A 54 8.20 -2.48 2.11
C CYS A 54 8.87 -2.04 3.41
N HIS A 55 9.09 -2.99 4.33
CA HIS A 55 9.90 -2.81 5.53
C HIS A 55 9.48 -1.67 6.46
N LEU A 56 8.18 -1.45 6.67
CA LEU A 56 7.69 -0.39 7.58
C LEU A 56 7.24 -0.97 8.93
N PRO A 57 8.14 -1.11 9.93
CA PRO A 57 7.85 -1.83 11.16
C PRO A 57 6.83 -1.13 12.07
N ASN A 58 6.61 0.17 11.87
CA ASN A 58 5.71 0.98 12.69
C ASN A 58 4.40 1.34 11.99
N LEU A 59 4.24 1.02 10.71
CA LEU A 59 3.05 1.39 9.94
C LEU A 59 1.83 0.63 10.47
N LYS A 60 0.83 1.36 10.97
CA LYS A 60 -0.41 0.83 11.54
C LYS A 60 -1.58 0.88 10.57
N SER A 61 -1.61 1.90 9.70
CA SER A 61 -2.69 2.07 8.73
C SER A 61 -2.20 2.67 7.41
N LEU A 62 -2.79 2.18 6.32
CA LEU A 62 -2.91 2.91 5.06
C LEU A 62 -4.09 3.87 5.25
N GLU A 63 -3.92 5.13 4.91
CA GLU A 63 -4.74 6.23 5.40
C GLU A 63 -6.26 6.09 5.12
N TYR A 64 -7.10 6.81 5.88
CA TYR A 64 -8.56 6.65 5.89
C TYR A 64 -9.23 6.88 4.54
N LYS A 65 -8.57 7.51 3.56
CA LYS A 65 -9.11 7.69 2.19
C LYS A 65 -8.56 6.70 1.16
N GLY A 66 -7.70 5.79 1.59
CA GLY A 66 -7.11 4.73 0.79
C GLY A 66 -6.50 5.21 -0.52
N PHE A 67 -6.62 4.37 -1.54
CA PHE A 67 -6.00 4.50 -2.84
C PHE A 67 -7.01 4.81 -3.96
N GLN A 68 -8.23 5.24 -3.63
CA GLN A 68 -9.31 5.45 -4.62
C GLN A 68 -8.94 6.45 -5.72
N HIS A 69 -8.13 7.46 -5.41
CA HIS A 69 -7.68 8.48 -6.37
C HIS A 69 -6.62 7.96 -7.35
N LEU A 70 -6.00 6.81 -7.06
CA LEU A 70 -4.98 6.19 -7.90
C LEU A 70 -5.63 5.37 -9.02
N THR A 71 -6.30 6.07 -9.93
CA THR A 71 -7.12 5.47 -10.99
C THR A 71 -6.35 4.55 -11.94
N SER A 72 -5.03 4.66 -12.02
CA SER A 72 -4.18 3.80 -12.86
C SER A 72 -3.54 2.63 -12.10
N LEU A 73 -3.69 2.56 -10.77
CA LEU A 73 -2.97 1.60 -9.95
C LEU A 73 -3.51 0.19 -10.20
N CYS A 74 -2.66 -0.66 -10.77
CA CYS A 74 -3.00 -2.03 -11.12
C CYS A 74 -2.27 -3.07 -10.24
N ASP A 75 -1.19 -2.68 -9.57
CA ASP A 75 -0.37 -3.54 -8.72
C ASP A 75 -0.04 -2.85 -7.37
N LEU A 76 -0.49 -3.46 -6.28
CA LEU A 76 -0.17 -3.04 -4.91
C LEU A 76 0.56 -4.18 -4.18
N ASP A 77 1.79 -3.90 -3.76
CA ASP A 77 2.64 -4.83 -3.02
C ASP A 77 2.97 -4.27 -1.65
N ILE A 78 2.75 -5.05 -0.59
CA ILE A 78 3.07 -4.68 0.78
C ILE A 78 3.86 -5.80 1.44
N GLU A 79 5.07 -5.49 1.90
CA GLU A 79 6.01 -6.47 2.44
C GLU A 79 6.63 -6.02 3.76
N SER A 80 6.76 -6.93 4.71
CA SER A 80 7.41 -6.70 6.01
C SER A 80 6.86 -5.47 6.76
N CYS A 81 5.53 -5.32 6.80
CA CYS A 81 4.82 -4.31 7.59
C CYS A 81 4.05 -4.97 8.76
N PRO A 82 4.71 -5.39 9.84
CA PRO A 82 4.14 -6.25 10.88
C PRO A 82 3.04 -5.60 11.73
N LYS A 83 3.00 -4.26 11.81
CA LYS A 83 1.99 -3.52 12.58
C LYS A 83 0.80 -3.08 11.74
N LEU A 84 0.78 -3.33 10.44
CA LEU A 84 -0.27 -2.85 9.54
C LEU A 84 -1.56 -3.63 9.81
N GLN A 85 -2.57 -2.92 10.31
CA GLN A 85 -3.73 -3.56 10.94
C GLN A 85 -4.85 -3.91 9.99
N SER A 86 -5.00 -3.22 8.86
CA SER A 86 -6.12 -3.45 7.94
C SER A 86 -5.89 -2.76 6.61
N MET A 87 -6.55 -3.26 5.57
CA MET A 87 -6.73 -2.51 4.33
C MET A 87 -7.78 -1.39 4.52
N PRO A 88 -7.68 -0.29 3.78
CA PRO A 88 -8.68 0.76 3.82
C PRO A 88 -9.98 0.25 3.16
N PRO A 89 -11.09 0.11 3.91
CA PRO A 89 -12.27 -0.64 3.47
C PRO A 89 -13.02 0.08 2.34
N ASN A 90 -13.28 -0.60 1.23
CA ASN A 90 -13.89 -0.03 0.02
C ASN A 90 -13.10 1.12 -0.61
N MET A 91 -11.79 1.23 -0.32
CA MET A 91 -10.97 2.35 -0.78
C MET A 91 -9.81 1.95 -1.69
N LEU A 92 -9.93 0.78 -2.31
CA LEU A 92 -9.02 0.35 -3.36
C LEU A 92 -9.53 0.83 -4.72
N PRO A 93 -8.63 1.21 -5.63
CA PRO A 93 -9.02 1.69 -6.94
C PRO A 93 -9.59 0.53 -7.77
N PRO A 94 -10.60 0.77 -8.62
CA PRO A 94 -11.21 -0.27 -9.44
C PRO A 94 -10.28 -0.85 -10.50
N SER A 95 -9.16 -0.19 -10.79
CA SER A 95 -8.11 -0.67 -11.69
C SER A 95 -7.18 -1.71 -11.05
N LEU A 96 -7.26 -1.93 -9.73
CA LEU A 96 -6.38 -2.83 -9.02
C LEU A 96 -6.60 -4.27 -9.48
N SER A 97 -5.55 -4.85 -10.08
CA SER A 97 -5.59 -6.18 -10.69
C SER A 97 -4.81 -7.22 -9.89
N ARG A 98 -3.79 -6.76 -9.16
CA ARG A 98 -2.94 -7.56 -8.28
C ARG A 98 -2.80 -6.89 -6.92
N LEU A 99 -2.93 -7.70 -5.87
CA LEU A 99 -2.71 -7.32 -4.49
C LEU A 99 -1.83 -8.36 -3.81
N CYS A 100 -0.71 -7.94 -3.23
CA CYS A 100 0.25 -8.82 -2.58
C CYS A 100 0.56 -8.34 -1.17
N PHE A 101 0.49 -9.25 -0.20
CA PHE A 101 0.92 -9.03 1.18
C PHE A 101 1.89 -10.12 1.60
N ARG A 102 3.07 -9.75 2.11
CA ARG A 102 4.06 -10.70 2.64
C ARG A 102 4.63 -10.20 3.95
N GLU A 103 4.86 -11.11 4.90
CA GLU A 103 5.39 -10.76 6.22
C GLU A 103 4.58 -9.65 6.93
N CYS A 104 3.26 -9.69 6.74
CA CYS A 104 2.28 -8.74 7.26
C CYS A 104 1.25 -9.46 8.13
N PRO A 105 1.65 -10.09 9.26
CA PRO A 105 0.82 -11.06 9.99
C PRO A 105 -0.56 -10.55 10.40
N LEU A 106 -0.69 -9.28 10.81
CA LEU A 106 -1.99 -8.70 11.18
C LEU A 106 -2.92 -8.53 9.97
N LEU A 107 -2.37 -8.19 8.81
CA LEU A 107 -3.11 -8.02 7.58
C LEU A 107 -3.48 -9.36 6.95
N GLU A 108 -2.54 -10.31 6.92
CA GLU A 108 -2.72 -11.67 6.42
C GLU A 108 -3.89 -12.38 7.14
N VAL A 109 -3.92 -12.32 8.48
CA VAL A 109 -5.03 -12.92 9.27
C VAL A 109 -6.39 -12.28 8.95
N ARG A 110 -6.42 -10.97 8.69
CA ARG A 110 -7.68 -10.27 8.39
C ARG A 110 -8.13 -10.44 6.95
N CYS A 111 -7.19 -10.68 6.05
CA CYS A 111 -7.43 -10.91 4.63
C CYS A 111 -7.47 -12.41 4.30
N GLU A 112 -7.42 -13.31 5.29
CA GLU A 112 -7.50 -14.76 5.07
C GLU A 112 -8.72 -15.10 4.19
N LYS A 113 -8.49 -15.91 3.15
CA LYS A 113 -9.53 -16.30 2.20
C LYS A 113 -10.77 -16.85 2.91
N GLU A 114 -11.92 -16.26 2.62
CA GLU A 114 -13.26 -16.66 3.09
C GLU A 114 -13.48 -16.58 4.62
N LYS A 115 -12.43 -16.39 5.43
CA LYS A 115 -12.52 -16.35 6.91
C LYS A 115 -12.17 -14.98 7.47
N GLY A 116 -11.28 -14.27 6.81
CA GLY A 116 -10.78 -12.97 7.20
C GLY A 116 -11.88 -11.91 7.15
N LYS A 117 -11.95 -11.08 8.20
CA LYS A 117 -12.95 -10.00 8.32
C LYS A 117 -12.90 -9.03 7.13
N ASP A 118 -11.73 -8.84 6.54
CA ASP A 118 -11.50 -7.89 5.45
C ASP A 118 -11.52 -8.56 4.07
N TRP A 119 -11.71 -9.89 3.99
CA TRP A 119 -11.71 -10.64 2.72
C TRP A 119 -12.69 -10.06 1.70
N ALA A 120 -13.92 -9.73 2.14
CA ALA A 120 -14.94 -9.16 1.26
C ALA A 120 -14.53 -7.81 0.63
N ASN A 121 -13.58 -7.08 1.24
CA ASN A 121 -13.07 -5.82 0.70
C ASN A 121 -12.08 -6.04 -0.44
N ILE A 122 -11.47 -7.22 -0.55
CA ILE A 122 -10.41 -7.51 -1.52
C ILE A 122 -10.79 -8.63 -2.50
N SER A 123 -11.83 -9.42 -2.20
CA SER A 123 -12.21 -10.62 -2.97
C SER A 123 -12.67 -10.37 -4.41
N HIS A 124 -12.81 -9.10 -4.81
CA HIS A 124 -13.12 -8.71 -6.19
C HIS A 124 -11.85 -8.53 -7.05
N ILE A 125 -10.66 -8.54 -6.44
CA ILE A 125 -9.38 -8.36 -7.12
C ILE A 125 -8.99 -9.69 -7.81
N PRO A 126 -8.60 -9.67 -9.09
CA PRO A 126 -8.29 -10.88 -9.86
C PRO A 126 -7.14 -11.73 -9.31
N VAL A 127 -6.10 -11.11 -8.76
CA VAL A 127 -4.93 -11.81 -8.23
C VAL A 127 -4.64 -11.30 -6.83
N ILE A 128 -4.71 -12.22 -5.85
CA ILE A 128 -4.41 -11.92 -4.44
C ILE A 128 -3.34 -12.88 -3.96
N GLU A 129 -2.22 -12.34 -3.48
CA GLU A 129 -1.12 -13.10 -2.88
C GLU A 129 -1.05 -12.77 -1.38
N ILE A 130 -1.14 -13.78 -0.51
CA ILE A 130 -1.09 -13.62 0.95
C ILE A 130 -0.04 -14.57 1.50
N GLY A 131 1.08 -14.04 1.98
CA GLY A 131 2.24 -14.84 2.35
C GLY A 131 2.77 -15.63 1.14
N ASP A 132 2.82 -16.95 1.28
CA ASP A 132 3.20 -17.88 0.20
C ASP A 132 2.00 -18.39 -0.63
N GLU A 133 0.77 -17.97 -0.30
CA GLU A 133 -0.45 -18.43 -0.97
C GLU A 133 -0.85 -17.49 -2.12
N ILE A 134 -1.19 -18.09 -3.28
CA ILE A 134 -1.71 -17.38 -4.45
C ILE A 134 -3.19 -17.75 -4.64
N MET A 135 -4.03 -16.72 -4.80
CA MET A 135 -5.47 -16.84 -4.99
C MET A 135 -5.86 -16.15 -6.30
N ILE A 136 -6.53 -16.92 -7.16
CA ILE A 136 -7.02 -16.53 -8.50
C ILE A 136 -8.52 -16.83 -8.55
#